data_AF-A0A7Y9K314-F1
#
_entry.id   AF-A0A7Y9K314-F1
#
_cell.length_a   1.000
_cell.length_b   1.000
_cell.length_c   1.000
_cell.angle_alpha   90.00
_cell.angle_beta   90.00
_cell.angle_gamma   90.00
#
_symmetry.space_group_name_H-M   'P 1'
#
loop_
_entity.id
_entity.type
_entity.pdbx_description
1 polymer ?
#
loop_
_entity_poly.entity_id
_entity_poly.type
_entity_poly.pdbx_seq_one_letter_code
_entity_poly.pdbx_strand_id
1 'polypeptide(L)'
;MIAAVPRRYEALAFIMQRIVADGCSPSFDEIADELGVGKTRARGLVDELIAEEILDRPVGRQRSFRIRDVARSRNLLVEVLNRLGWTDSVPLGVLDQPCSNEQLQILPPFEHLPDVE
;
A
#
# COMPACT_ATOMS: atom_id res chain seq x y z
N MET A 1 -19.21 -9.88 12.24
CA MET A 1 -18.32 -10.77 11.48
C MET A 1 -17.66 -9.93 10.40
N ILE A 2 -16.36 -9.67 10.51
CA ILE A 2 -15.64 -8.88 9.50
C ILE A 2 -15.35 -9.82 8.33
N ALA A 3 -15.99 -9.60 7.17
CA ALA A 3 -15.81 -10.44 5.99
C ALA A 3 -14.33 -10.40 5.55
N ALA A 4 -13.69 -11.56 5.35
CA ALA A 4 -12.30 -11.62 4.90
C ALA A 4 -12.13 -10.85 3.59
N VAL A 5 -11.11 -9.99 3.51
CA VAL A 5 -10.79 -9.27 2.27
C VAL A 5 -10.41 -10.31 1.21
N PRO A 6 -10.98 -10.25 0.01
CA PRO A 6 -10.54 -11.08 -1.10
C PRO A 6 -9.03 -10.91 -1.37
N ARG A 7 -8.30 -12.02 -1.50
CA ARG A 7 -6.85 -12.04 -1.82
C ARG A 7 -6.47 -11.21 -3.05
N ARG A 8 -7.40 -11.01 -3.99
CA ARG A 8 -7.17 -10.13 -5.14
C ARG A 8 -6.96 -8.66 -4.76
N TYR A 9 -7.60 -8.18 -3.68
CA TYR A 9 -7.40 -6.80 -3.22
C TYR A 9 -6.09 -6.62 -2.45
N GLU A 10 -5.56 -7.68 -1.83
CA GLU A 10 -4.17 -7.68 -1.32
C GLU A 10 -3.17 -7.52 -2.48
N ALA A 11 -3.38 -8.24 -3.58
CA ALA A 11 -2.56 -8.08 -4.79
C ALA A 11 -2.66 -6.66 -5.37
N LEU A 12 -3.86 -6.09 -5.40
CA LEU A 12 -4.07 -4.70 -5.83
C LEU A 12 -3.31 -3.71 -4.95
N ALA A 13 -3.40 -3.86 -3.63
CA ALA A 13 -2.71 -3.00 -2.66
C ALA A 13 -1.20 -3.01 -2.88
N PHE A 14 -0.60 -4.20 -3.04
CA PHE A 14 0.81 -4.35 -3.34
C PHE A 14 1.20 -3.72 -4.69
N ILE A 15 0.43 -3.97 -5.75
CA ILE A 15 0.68 -3.39 -7.09
C ILE A 15 0.69 -1.86 -7.01
N MET A 16 -0.28 -1.26 -6.33
CA MET A 16 -0.37 0.19 -6.17
C MET A 16 0.80 0.73 -5.34
N GLN A 17 1.12 0.09 -4.22
CA GLN A 17 2.26 0.47 -3.38
C GLN A 17 3.57 0.46 -4.18
N ARG A 18 3.82 -0.59 -4.96
CA ARG A 18 5.03 -0.70 -5.79
C ARG A 18 5.11 0.37 -6.87
N ILE A 19 3.98 0.65 -7.53
CA ILE A 19 3.91 1.73 -8.54
C ILE A 19 4.19 3.09 -7.90
N VAL A 20 3.67 3.35 -6.70
CA VAL A 20 3.89 4.61 -5.99
C VAL A 20 5.33 4.73 -5.48
N ALA A 21 5.89 3.66 -4.92
CA ALA A 21 7.23 3.66 -4.33
C ALA A 21 8.34 3.73 -5.39
N ASP A 22 8.24 2.92 -6.44
CA ASP A 22 9.34 2.70 -7.39
C ASP A 22 9.03 3.19 -8.81
N GLY A 23 7.83 3.73 -9.05
CA GLY A 23 7.38 4.13 -10.38
C GLY A 23 7.19 2.96 -11.35
N CYS A 24 7.31 1.72 -10.86
CA CYS A 24 7.36 0.51 -11.66
C CYS A 24 6.25 -0.46 -11.24
N SER A 25 5.66 -1.12 -12.22
CA SER A 25 4.71 -2.21 -11.99
C SER A 25 5.46 -3.49 -11.61
N PRO A 26 5.02 -4.21 -10.56
CA PRO A 26 5.68 -5.45 -10.14
C PRO A 26 5.47 -6.57 -11.17
N SER A 27 6.38 -7.53 -11.15
CA SER A 27 6.24 -8.78 -11.89
C SER A 27 5.30 -9.76 -11.17
N PHE A 28 4.81 -10.78 -11.88
CA PHE A 28 4.01 -11.85 -11.26
C PHE A 28 4.79 -12.66 -10.22
N ASP A 29 6.11 -12.70 -10.33
CA ASP A 29 6.98 -13.37 -9.35
C ASP A 29 7.04 -12.53 -8.07
N GLU A 30 7.23 -11.20 -8.16
CA GLU A 30 7.16 -10.31 -7.00
C GLU A 30 5.78 -10.33 -6.30
N ILE A 31 4.69 -10.38 -7.08
CA ILE A 31 3.33 -10.50 -6.52
C ILE A 31 3.15 -11.85 -5.83
N ALA A 32 3.68 -12.93 -6.40
CA ALA A 32 3.61 -14.26 -5.83
C ALA A 32 4.38 -14.35 -4.50
N ASP A 33 5.59 -13.79 -4.47
CA ASP A 33 6.45 -13.77 -3.30
C ASP A 33 5.83 -12.95 -2.17
N GLU A 34 5.30 -11.75 -2.46
CA GLU A 34 4.64 -10.90 -1.46
C GLU A 34 3.41 -11.58 -0.83
N LEU A 35 2.56 -12.20 -1.66
CA LEU A 35 1.32 -12.81 -1.19
C LEU A 35 1.52 -14.22 -0.62
N GLY A 36 2.72 -14.80 -0.74
CA GLY A 36 3.01 -16.18 -0.35
C GLY A 36 2.24 -17.21 -1.17
N VAL A 37 2.01 -16.94 -2.46
CA VAL A 37 1.22 -17.80 -3.36
C VAL A 37 2.03 -18.21 -4.59
N GLY A 38 1.64 -19.28 -5.28
CA GLY A 38 2.29 -19.66 -6.54
C GLY A 38 2.04 -18.65 -7.67
N LYS A 39 2.98 -18.53 -8.61
CA LYS A 39 2.90 -17.63 -9.78
C LYS A 39 1.58 -17.72 -10.56
N THR A 40 1.07 -18.93 -10.77
CA THR A 40 -0.23 -19.16 -11.45
C THR A 40 -1.39 -18.55 -10.67
N ARG A 41 -1.35 -18.64 -9.33
CA ARG A 41 -2.36 -18.04 -8.46
C ARG A 41 -2.27 -16.51 -8.50
N ALA A 42 -1.07 -15.95 -8.41
CA ALA A 42 -0.84 -14.50 -8.54
C ALA A 42 -1.38 -13.98 -9.88
N ARG A 43 -1.10 -14.68 -10.98
CA ARG A 43 -1.66 -14.35 -12.29
C ARG A 43 -3.19 -14.39 -12.30
N GLY A 44 -3.80 -15.43 -11.75
CA GLY A 44 -5.26 -15.52 -11.65
C GLY A 44 -5.88 -14.38 -10.85
N LEU A 45 -5.26 -13.95 -9.74
CA LEU A 45 -5.72 -12.81 -8.96
C LEU A 45 -5.65 -11.49 -9.76
N VAL A 46 -4.61 -11.30 -10.55
CA VAL A 46 -4.50 -10.13 -11.44
C VAL A 46 -5.51 -10.20 -12.59
N ASP A 47 -5.72 -11.37 -13.17
CA ASP A 47 -6.72 -11.58 -14.23
C ASP A 47 -8.16 -11.30 -13.69
N GLU A 48 -8.46 -11.65 -12.44
CA GLU A 48 -9.69 -11.26 -11.75
C GLU A 48 -9.83 -9.73 -11.66
N LEU A 49 -8.76 -9.01 -11.29
CA LEU A 49 -8.76 -7.53 -11.22
C LEU A 49 -8.92 -6.87 -12.59
N ILE A 50 -8.40 -7.50 -13.66
CA ILE A 50 -8.58 -7.03 -15.03
C ILE A 50 -10.02 -7.25 -15.49
N ALA A 51 -10.61 -8.41 -15.16
CA ALA A 51 -12.01 -8.70 -15.46
C ALA A 51 -12.99 -7.75 -14.74
N GLU A 52 -12.64 -7.29 -13.54
CA GLU A 52 -13.39 -6.27 -12.80
C GLU A 52 -13.12 -4.82 -13.29
N GLU A 53 -12.31 -4.66 -14.35
CA GLU A 53 -11.88 -3.39 -14.94
C GLU A 53 -11.16 -2.42 -13.97
N ILE A 54 -10.65 -2.95 -12.85
CA ILE A 54 -9.86 -2.18 -11.88
C ILE A 54 -8.44 -1.96 -12.42
N LEU A 55 -7.86 -3.03 -12.97
CA LEU A 55 -6.57 -3.02 -13.64
C LEU A 55 -6.74 -3.19 -15.15
N ASP A 56 -5.78 -2.67 -15.89
CA ASP A 56 -5.63 -2.87 -17.32
C ASP A 56 -4.18 -3.22 -17.64
N ARG A 57 -4.01 -4.04 -18.67
CA ARG A 57 -2.71 -4.46 -19.16
C ARG A 57 -2.62 -4.09 -20.64
N PRO A 58 -1.96 -2.97 -20.99
CA PRO A 58 -1.81 -2.57 -22.38
C PRO A 58 -1.05 -3.65 -23.16
N VAL A 59 -1.62 -4.05 -24.29
CA VAL A 59 -1.05 -5.05 -25.19
C VAL A 59 0.30 -4.56 -25.71
N GLY A 60 1.34 -5.40 -25.63
CA GLY A 60 2.69 -5.06 -26.08
C GLY A 60 3.64 -4.52 -25.01
N ARG A 61 3.17 -4.25 -23.77
CA ARG A 61 4.04 -3.97 -22.62
C ARG A 61 3.92 -5.07 -21.57
N GLN A 62 4.89 -5.98 -21.55
CA GLN A 62 4.84 -7.18 -20.69
C GLN A 62 4.78 -6.88 -19.19
N ARG A 63 5.28 -5.73 -18.73
CA ARG A 63 5.39 -5.40 -17.30
C ARG A 63 4.50 -4.24 -16.83
N SER A 64 3.81 -3.49 -17.69
CA SER A 64 3.05 -2.33 -17.20
C SER A 64 1.63 -2.72 -16.83
N PHE A 65 1.26 -2.50 -15.57
CA PHE A 65 -0.14 -2.43 -15.15
C PHE A 65 -0.59 -0.97 -15.19
N ARG A 66 -1.79 -0.72 -15.69
CA ARG A 66 -2.46 0.57 -15.62
C ARG A 66 -3.68 0.43 -14.72
N ILE A 67 -3.77 1.28 -13.71
CA ILE A 67 -4.97 1.37 -12.87
C ILE A 67 -6.00 2.19 -13.65
N ARG A 68 -7.18 1.63 -13.93
CA ARG A 68 -8.25 2.36 -14.63
C ARG A 68 -9.07 3.19 -13.65
N ASP A 69 -9.63 2.52 -12.63
CA ASP A 69 -10.48 3.18 -11.64
C ASP A 69 -9.68 3.53 -10.39
N VAL A 70 -9.01 4.68 -10.44
CA VAL A 70 -8.16 5.17 -9.34
C VAL A 70 -8.98 5.43 -8.07
N ALA A 71 -10.20 5.95 -8.21
CA ALA A 71 -11.05 6.29 -7.07
C ALA A 71 -11.52 5.03 -6.32
N ARG A 72 -12.02 4.02 -7.04
CA ARG A 72 -12.41 2.74 -6.46
C ARG A 72 -11.21 1.99 -5.89
N SER A 73 -10.10 1.97 -6.61
CA SER A 73 -8.87 1.33 -6.14
C SER A 73 -8.36 1.98 -4.85
N ARG A 74 -8.42 3.31 -4.75
CA ARG A 74 -8.09 4.04 -3.52
C ARG A 74 -8.99 3.64 -2.35
N ASN A 75 -10.31 3.57 -2.55
CA ASN A 75 -11.25 3.18 -1.48
C ASN A 75 -11.00 1.75 -0.99
N LEU A 76 -10.75 0.81 -1.91
CA LEU A 76 -10.41 -0.57 -1.57
C LEU A 76 -9.09 -0.64 -0.80
N LEU A 77 -8.09 0.12 -1.23
CA LEU A 77 -6.77 0.14 -0.60
C LEU A 77 -6.84 0.73 0.83
N VAL A 78 -7.61 1.80 1.03
CA VAL A 78 -7.89 2.35 2.37
C VAL A 78 -8.54 1.31 3.28
N GLU A 79 -9.50 0.52 2.77
CA GLU A 79 -10.11 -0.56 3.55
C GLU A 79 -9.10 -1.64 3.96
N VAL A 80 -8.23 -2.06 3.04
CA VAL A 80 -7.19 -3.07 3.30
C VAL A 80 -6.17 -2.57 4.31
N LEU A 81 -5.65 -1.36 4.10
CA LEU A 81 -4.65 -0.74 4.97
C LEU A 81 -5.19 -0.51 6.39
N ASN A 82 -6.42 -0.01 6.54
CA ASN A 82 -7.06 0.18 7.84
C ASN A 82 -7.13 -1.13 8.65
N ARG A 83 -7.39 -2.27 8.01
CA ARG A 83 -7.41 -3.57 8.69
C ARG A 83 -6.01 -4.08 9.06
N LEU A 84 -4.99 -3.69 8.29
CA LEU A 84 -3.59 -3.95 8.61
C LEU A 84 -3.06 -3.02 9.73
N GLY A 85 -3.91 -2.16 10.30
CA GLY A 85 -3.56 -1.23 11.37
C GLY A 85 -3.00 0.11 10.90
N TRP A 86 -2.98 0.35 9.58
CA TRP A 86 -2.54 1.61 9.00
C TRP A 86 -3.71 2.58 8.94
N THR A 87 -3.58 3.74 9.58
CA THR A 87 -4.62 4.77 9.52
C THR A 87 -4.28 5.74 8.38
N ASP A 88 -5.24 6.01 7.49
CA ASP A 88 -5.08 7.05 6.48
C ASP A 88 -4.76 8.38 7.19
N SER A 89 -3.71 9.07 6.76
CA SER A 89 -3.46 10.45 7.17
C SER A 89 -4.46 11.33 6.43
N VAL A 90 -5.74 11.24 6.84
CA VAL A 90 -6.74 12.25 6.50
C VAL A 90 -6.10 13.60 6.85
N PRO A 91 -6.17 14.64 6.01
CA PRO A 91 -5.77 15.97 6.46
C PRO A 91 -6.47 16.20 7.80
N LEU A 92 -5.71 16.55 8.83
CA LEU A 92 -6.11 16.70 10.25
C LEU A 92 -7.27 17.68 10.42
N GLY A 93 -8.45 17.38 9.88
CA GLY A 93 -9.56 18.30 9.71
C GLY A 93 -9.14 19.72 9.28
N VAL A 94 -10.00 20.67 9.59
CA VAL A 94 -9.53 21.97 10.05
C VAL A 94 -9.08 21.73 11.49
N LEU A 95 -7.84 22.10 11.83
CA LEU A 95 -7.41 22.15 13.23
C LEU A 95 -8.33 23.13 13.95
N ASP A 96 -9.37 22.62 14.61
CA ASP A 96 -10.42 23.43 15.24
C ASP A 96 -9.87 24.22 16.45
N GLN A 97 -8.66 23.87 16.90
CA GLN A 97 -7.85 24.59 17.85
C GLN A 97 -6.38 24.59 17.41
N PRO A 98 -5.61 25.67 17.65
CA PRO A 98 -4.16 25.61 17.53
C PRO A 98 -3.69 24.46 18.41
N CYS A 99 -2.91 23.53 17.85
CA CYS A 99 -2.32 22.43 18.61
C CYS A 99 -1.71 23.03 19.88
N SER A 100 -2.28 22.73 21.04
CA SER A 100 -1.60 23.02 22.29
C SER A 100 -0.28 22.28 22.17
N ASN A 101 0.83 23.02 22.19
CA ASN A 101 2.15 22.41 22.33
C ASN A 101 2.14 21.71 23.69
N GLU A 102 1.57 20.50 23.77
CA GLU A 102 1.97 19.53 24.77
C GLU A 102 3.46 19.39 24.53
N GLN A 103 4.22 19.97 25.44
CA GLN A 103 5.66 20.10 25.35
C GLN A 103 6.22 18.75 24.93
N LEU A 104 6.81 18.69 23.74
CA LEU A 104 7.59 17.53 23.31
C LEU A 104 8.45 17.13 24.51
N GLN A 105 8.38 15.86 24.91
CA GLN A 105 9.17 15.36 26.03
C GLN A 105 10.61 15.78 25.81
N ILE A 106 11.13 16.62 26.71
CA ILE A 106 12.51 17.09 26.64
C ILE A 106 13.36 15.84 26.80
N LEU A 107 13.91 15.35 25.69
CA LEU A 107 14.87 14.27 25.73
C LEU A 107 16.07 14.77 26.54
N PRO A 108 16.60 13.98 27.49
CA PRO A 108 17.79 14.35 28.20
C PRO A 108 18.93 14.56 27.19
N PRO A 109 19.81 15.55 27.41
CA PRO A 109 20.97 15.74 26.55
C PRO A 109 21.78 14.45 26.50
N PHE A 110 22.19 14.03 25.30
CA PHE A 110 23.06 12.88 25.14
C PHE A 110 24.36 13.11 25.91
N GLU A 111 24.60 12.29 26.94
CA GLU A 111 25.92 12.22 27.56
C GLU A 111 26.89 11.69 26.51
N HIS A 112 27.99 12.43 26.30
CA HIS A 112 29.05 12.09 25.36
C HIS A 112 29.55 10.67 25.67
N LEU A 113 29.36 9.73 24.74
CA LEU A 113 30.04 8.44 24.79
C LEU A 113 31.53 8.71 24.63
N PRO A 114 32.41 8.20 25.52
CA PRO A 114 33.84 8.44 25.40
C PRO A 114 34.34 7.86 24.07
N ASP A 115 35.16 8.62 23.37
CA ASP A 115 35.87 8.13 22.19
C ASP A 115 36.63 6.86 22.57
N VAL A 116 36.35 5.79 21.83
CA VAL A 116 37.07 4.51 21.96
C VAL A 116 38.44 4.71 21.32
N GLU A 117 39.51 4.59 22.12
CA GLU A 117 40.91 4.59 21.63
C GLU A 117 41.16 3.56 20.52
#